data_AF-A0A9P1GJ00-F1
#
_entry.id   AF-A0A9P1GJ00-F1
#
_cell.length_a   1.000
_cell.length_b   1.000
_cell.length_c   1.000
_cell.angle_alpha   90.00
_cell.angle_beta   90.00
_cell.angle_gamma   90.00
#
_symmetry.space_group_name_H-M   'P 1'
#
loop_
_entity.id
_entity.type
_entity.pdbx_description
1 polymer ?
#
loop_
_entity_poly.entity_id
_entity_poly.type
_entity_poly.pdbx_seq_one_letter_code
_entity_poly.pdbx_strand_id
1 'polypeptide(L)'
;MSDVSDVIMTLAGPVAAAEVSGPALCREWLINDQSQLRKHSKDPRSSTDLVELQSLARVRRYPLSSLSNLHLNQEDALREATELHRAHGDALVAVSTPRRFQHDVEQTADALRKVAAEAKIHIVLGIAPPEDANFEVQVATVVSQLASGIRTDADAEGGLFPGFIGEIDAADLQSLRAAVEAHRVSQAPLLLVGEISHDALQLLEGAIWRRCAFFDVPITSPMSVAELQARGAFIGFSAPAGAADISWQEYPYRRPLRTEQDFHAATDLLSLTSSGLRFRTDLTAYGGPGLGYAVDLVSAGHSRDSLPLVWNEEGGG
;
A
#
# COMPACT_ATOMS: atom_id res chain seq x y z
N MET A 1 20.42 -23.46 17.26
CA MET A 1 19.93 -23.08 15.92
C MET A 1 20.21 -21.61 15.80
N SER A 2 21.07 -21.21 14.86
CA SER A 2 21.48 -19.82 14.68
C SER A 2 20.25 -18.96 14.42
N ASP A 3 20.09 -17.88 15.20
CA ASP A 3 19.19 -16.77 14.91
C ASP A 3 19.50 -16.26 13.50
N VAL A 4 18.75 -16.73 12.51
CA VAL A 4 18.67 -16.00 11.24
C VAL A 4 17.84 -14.79 11.60
N SER A 5 18.49 -13.64 11.80
CA SER A 5 17.79 -12.36 11.92
C SER A 5 16.83 -12.22 10.75
N ASP A 6 15.56 -11.90 11.02
CA ASP A 6 14.59 -11.66 9.94
C ASP A 6 15.14 -10.59 8.99
N VAL A 7 15.24 -10.91 7.70
CA VAL A 7 15.78 -10.02 6.67
C VAL A 7 14.64 -9.47 5.82
N ILE A 8 14.72 -8.19 5.52
CA ILE A 8 13.80 -7.46 4.63
C ILE A 8 14.54 -7.18 3.32
N MET A 9 13.99 -7.65 2.20
CA MET A 9 14.54 -7.37 0.88
C MET A 9 14.07 -5.98 0.40
N THR A 10 14.96 -4.98 0.46
CA THR A 10 14.69 -3.63 -0.05
C THR A 10 15.28 -3.46 -1.45
N LEU A 11 14.89 -2.39 -2.16
CA LEU A 11 15.47 -2.03 -3.46
C LEU A 11 16.96 -1.65 -3.39
N ALA A 12 17.48 -1.34 -2.19
CA ALA A 12 18.89 -1.11 -1.91
C ALA A 12 19.63 -2.39 -1.50
N GLY A 13 18.92 -3.51 -1.33
CA GLY A 13 19.46 -4.78 -0.86
C GLY A 13 18.79 -5.30 0.43
N PRO A 14 19.24 -6.45 0.94
CA PRO A 14 18.78 -7.00 2.21
C PRO A 14 19.15 -6.09 3.38
N VAL A 15 18.20 -5.86 4.29
CA VAL A 15 18.38 -5.11 5.54
C VAL A 15 17.87 -5.98 6.69
N ALA A 16 18.55 -5.99 7.84
CA ALA A 16 18.03 -6.73 8.99
C ALA A 16 16.79 -6.01 9.54
N ALA A 17 15.75 -6.74 9.90
CA ALA A 17 14.51 -6.14 10.42
C ALA A 17 14.76 -5.27 11.66
N ALA A 18 15.75 -5.63 12.49
CA ALA A 18 16.16 -4.87 13.67
C ALA A 18 16.86 -3.52 13.35
N GLU A 19 17.31 -3.31 12.11
CA GLU A 19 17.94 -2.06 11.67
C GLU A 19 16.91 -1.02 11.20
N VAL A 20 15.68 -1.45 10.89
CA VAL A 20 14.57 -0.56 10.56
C VAL A 20 14.00 0.01 11.86
N SER A 21 14.29 1.29 12.13
CA SER A 21 13.98 1.92 13.42
C SER A 21 12.73 2.81 13.40
N GLY A 22 12.23 3.12 12.21
CA GLY A 22 11.08 4.00 12.01
C GLY A 22 9.77 3.30 11.64
N PRO A 23 8.73 4.07 11.28
CA PRO A 23 7.45 3.52 10.89
C PRO A 23 7.53 2.67 9.62
N ALA A 24 6.67 1.65 9.55
CA ALA A 24 6.49 0.83 8.36
C ALA A 24 5.12 1.09 7.73
N LEU A 25 5.11 1.61 6.51
CA LEU A 25 3.94 1.76 5.66
C LEU A 25 3.88 0.55 4.72
N CYS A 26 2.86 -0.29 4.89
CA CYS A 26 2.86 -1.65 4.36
C CYS A 26 2.08 -1.81 3.04
N ARG A 27 1.54 -0.73 2.47
CA ARG A 27 0.83 -0.76 1.20
C ARG A 27 0.74 0.63 0.57
N GLU A 28 1.71 1.01 -0.26
CA GLU A 28 1.79 2.35 -0.86
C GLU A 28 1.85 2.32 -2.38
N TRP A 29 1.29 3.37 -3.01
CA TRP A 29 1.39 3.57 -4.46
C TRP A 29 2.17 4.87 -4.71
N LEU A 30 3.50 4.78 -4.82
CA LEU A 30 4.35 5.97 -4.97
C LEU A 30 4.53 6.42 -6.42
N ILE A 31 4.58 5.47 -7.35
CA ILE A 31 4.63 5.72 -8.80
C ILE A 31 3.53 4.88 -9.43
N ASN A 32 2.67 5.51 -10.22
CA ASN A 32 1.57 4.84 -10.92
C ASN A 32 1.06 5.65 -12.11
N ASP A 33 0.43 4.95 -13.05
CA ASP A 33 -0.42 5.54 -14.07
C ASP A 33 -1.81 4.90 -14.06
N GLN A 34 -2.79 5.71 -13.69
CA GLN A 34 -4.20 5.34 -13.65
C GLN A 34 -5.02 6.04 -14.75
N SER A 35 -4.37 6.54 -15.79
CA SER A 35 -5.00 7.28 -16.90
C SER A 35 -6.18 6.54 -17.54
N GLN A 36 -6.16 5.21 -17.57
CA GLN A 36 -7.27 4.37 -18.06
C GLN A 36 -8.56 4.53 -17.24
N LEU A 37 -8.47 5.00 -15.98
CA LEU A 37 -9.65 5.26 -15.15
C LEU A 37 -10.39 6.54 -15.55
N ARG A 38 -9.76 7.44 -16.33
CA ARG A 38 -10.39 8.69 -16.80
C ARG A 38 -11.70 8.45 -17.54
N LYS A 39 -11.82 7.33 -18.27
CA LYS A 39 -13.04 6.94 -19.00
C LYS A 39 -14.26 6.76 -18.09
N HIS A 40 -14.05 6.57 -16.80
CA HIS A 40 -15.10 6.43 -15.79
C HIS A 40 -15.48 7.77 -15.14
N SER A 41 -14.80 8.87 -15.45
CA SER A 41 -15.09 10.19 -14.90
C SER A 41 -16.54 10.62 -15.15
N LYS A 42 -17.19 11.15 -14.11
CA LYS A 42 -18.53 11.75 -14.19
C LYS A 42 -18.50 13.28 -14.21
N ASP A 43 -17.32 13.89 -14.35
CA ASP A 43 -17.19 15.36 -14.38
C ASP A 43 -17.75 15.92 -15.71
N PRO A 44 -18.78 16.77 -15.67
CA PRO A 44 -19.34 17.41 -16.86
C PRO A 44 -18.43 18.47 -17.49
N ARG A 45 -17.33 18.88 -16.83
CA ARG A 45 -16.43 19.96 -17.30
C ARG A 45 -15.03 19.40 -17.55
N SER A 46 -14.71 18.96 -18.77
CA SER A 46 -13.45 18.25 -19.05
C SER A 46 -12.25 19.14 -19.44
N SER A 47 -12.23 20.44 -19.09
CA SER A 47 -11.35 21.39 -19.81
C SER A 47 -9.98 21.68 -19.21
N THR A 48 -9.62 21.17 -18.03
CA THR A 48 -8.27 21.39 -17.46
C THR A 48 -7.67 20.09 -16.93
N ASP A 49 -6.53 19.71 -17.49
CA ASP A 49 -5.83 18.47 -17.13
C ASP A 49 -4.88 18.64 -15.93
N LEU A 50 -4.53 19.87 -15.54
CA LEU A 50 -3.62 20.15 -14.41
C LEU A 50 -4.36 20.25 -13.06
N VAL A 51 -3.70 19.76 -12.01
CA VAL A 51 -4.11 19.93 -10.61
C VAL A 51 -3.52 21.25 -10.11
N GLU A 52 -4.37 22.26 -9.98
CA GLU A 52 -4.01 23.60 -9.54
C GLU A 52 -4.92 24.02 -8.40
N LEU A 53 -4.52 25.00 -7.59
CA LEU A 53 -5.31 25.48 -6.44
C LEU A 53 -6.76 25.82 -6.82
N GLN A 54 -6.98 26.42 -7.99
CA GLN A 54 -8.31 26.77 -8.52
C GLN A 54 -9.16 25.56 -8.93
N SER A 55 -8.55 24.42 -9.25
CA SER A 55 -9.22 23.19 -9.67
C SER A 55 -9.30 22.13 -8.56
N LEU A 56 -8.57 22.30 -7.43
CA LEU A 56 -8.47 21.31 -6.35
C LEU A 56 -9.83 20.82 -5.82
N ALA A 57 -10.74 21.73 -5.48
CA ALA A 57 -12.06 21.34 -4.94
C ALA A 57 -12.84 20.47 -5.95
N ARG A 58 -12.76 20.80 -7.24
CA ARG A 58 -13.39 20.01 -8.29
C ARG A 58 -12.71 18.66 -8.46
N VAL A 59 -11.37 18.62 -8.52
CA VAL A 59 -10.62 17.37 -8.70
C VAL A 59 -10.83 16.45 -7.51
N ARG A 60 -10.88 16.96 -6.27
CA ARG A 60 -11.22 16.15 -5.10
C ARG A 60 -12.60 15.52 -5.23
N ARG A 61 -13.60 16.31 -5.65
CA ARG A 61 -14.96 15.83 -5.92
C ARG A 61 -15.05 14.83 -7.09
N TYR A 62 -14.20 14.97 -8.10
CA TYR A 62 -14.13 14.11 -9.29
C TYR A 62 -12.68 13.68 -9.57
N PRO A 63 -12.10 12.74 -8.81
CA PRO A 63 -10.66 12.43 -8.83
C PRO A 63 -10.20 11.88 -10.17
N LEU A 64 -11.11 11.27 -10.93
CA LEU A 64 -10.84 10.72 -12.26
C LEU A 64 -10.91 11.75 -13.39
N SER A 65 -11.23 13.02 -13.09
CA SER A 65 -11.43 14.07 -14.10
C SER A 65 -10.14 14.58 -14.74
N SER A 66 -9.01 14.49 -14.02
CA SER A 66 -7.71 15.05 -14.42
C SER A 66 -6.69 13.93 -14.63
N LEU A 67 -6.04 13.90 -15.81
CA LEU A 67 -4.92 12.99 -16.06
C LEU A 67 -3.74 13.27 -15.13
N SER A 68 -3.45 14.54 -14.84
CA SER A 68 -2.41 14.91 -13.88
C SER A 68 -2.67 14.30 -12.51
N ASN A 69 -3.93 14.25 -12.07
CA ASN A 69 -4.28 13.64 -10.79
C ASN A 69 -4.12 12.11 -10.75
N LEU A 70 -4.30 11.46 -11.89
CA LEU A 70 -4.26 10.01 -12.05
C LEU A 70 -2.83 9.46 -12.25
N HIS A 71 -1.82 10.32 -12.25
CA HIS A 71 -0.44 9.93 -12.50
C HIS A 71 0.45 10.40 -11.35
N LEU A 72 1.13 9.45 -10.71
CA LEU A 72 2.18 9.72 -9.74
C LEU A 72 3.52 9.36 -10.36
N ASN A 73 4.45 10.31 -10.36
CA ASN A 73 5.76 10.13 -10.97
C ASN A 73 6.89 10.10 -9.93
N GLN A 74 8.14 9.96 -10.38
CA GLN A 74 9.30 9.91 -9.50
C GLN A 74 9.48 11.19 -8.66
N GLU A 75 9.15 12.37 -9.19
CA GLU A 75 9.28 13.64 -8.47
C GLU A 75 8.25 13.71 -7.32
N ASP A 76 7.02 13.29 -7.59
CA ASP A 76 5.96 13.17 -6.59
C ASP A 76 6.40 12.23 -5.46
N ALA A 77 6.92 11.04 -5.81
CA ALA A 77 7.41 10.05 -4.86
C ALA A 77 8.59 10.58 -4.02
N LEU A 78 9.58 11.22 -4.66
CA LEU A 78 10.75 11.78 -3.99
C LEU A 78 10.36 12.84 -2.96
N ARG A 79 9.44 13.73 -3.34
CA ARG A 79 8.96 14.79 -2.45
C ARG A 79 8.31 14.20 -1.21
N GLU A 80 7.35 13.29 -1.37
CA GLU A 80 6.63 12.68 -0.26
C GLU A 80 7.53 11.82 0.63
N ALA A 81 8.46 11.07 0.05
CA ALA A 81 9.46 10.31 0.80
C ALA A 81 10.39 11.23 1.61
N THR A 82 10.78 12.38 1.04
CA THR A 82 11.60 13.38 1.73
C THR A 82 10.84 14.02 2.89
N GLU A 83 9.55 14.32 2.72
CA GLU A 83 8.71 14.83 3.80
C GLU A 83 8.52 13.80 4.90
N LEU A 84 8.27 12.52 4.55
CA LEU A 84 8.21 11.42 5.51
C LEU A 84 9.51 11.31 6.32
N HIS A 85 10.66 11.32 5.66
CA HIS A 85 11.95 11.25 6.33
C HIS A 85 12.20 12.46 7.24
N ARG A 86 11.82 13.67 6.80
CA ARG A 86 11.97 14.88 7.62
C ARG A 86 11.12 14.83 8.89
N ALA A 87 9.90 14.30 8.79
CA ALA A 87 8.96 14.24 9.91
C ALA A 87 9.24 13.07 10.87
N HIS A 88 9.63 11.90 10.36
CA HIS A 88 9.70 10.67 11.13
C HIS A 88 11.08 10.00 11.16
N GLY A 89 12.07 10.54 10.45
CA GLY A 89 13.41 9.97 10.36
C GLY A 89 13.47 8.77 9.42
N ASP A 90 14.13 7.70 9.85
CA ASP A 90 14.13 6.43 9.11
C ASP A 90 12.69 5.93 8.88
N ALA A 91 12.43 5.21 7.79
CA ALA A 91 11.11 4.66 7.49
C ALA A 91 11.20 3.52 6.47
N LEU A 92 10.27 2.57 6.57
CA LEU A 92 10.09 1.48 5.59
C LEU A 92 8.79 1.67 4.82
N VAL A 93 8.87 1.64 3.49
CA VAL A 93 7.71 1.80 2.61
C VAL A 93 7.60 0.61 1.66
N ALA A 94 6.53 -0.19 1.81
CA ALA A 94 6.19 -1.27 0.90
C ALA A 94 5.33 -0.75 -0.24
N VAL A 95 5.91 -0.66 -1.44
CA VAL A 95 5.23 -0.18 -2.65
C VAL A 95 4.57 -1.34 -3.36
N SER A 96 3.25 -1.29 -3.48
CA SER A 96 2.40 -2.38 -3.97
C SER A 96 1.51 -1.96 -5.14
N THR A 97 1.94 -0.99 -5.96
CA THR A 97 1.14 -0.52 -7.11
C THR A 97 0.65 -1.71 -7.96
N PRO A 98 -0.66 -1.87 -8.20
CA PRO A 98 -1.18 -2.95 -9.03
C PRO A 98 -0.57 -2.94 -10.43
N ARG A 99 -0.28 -4.12 -10.97
CA ARG A 99 0.43 -4.28 -12.25
C ARG A 99 -0.16 -3.47 -13.40
N ARG A 100 -1.50 -3.46 -13.53
CA ARG A 100 -2.23 -2.66 -14.53
C ARG A 100 -2.00 -1.14 -14.46
N PHE A 101 -1.51 -0.64 -13.34
CA PHE A 101 -1.17 0.77 -13.11
C PHE A 101 0.34 1.02 -13.08
N GLN A 102 1.14 -0.01 -13.38
CA GLN A 102 2.57 0.08 -13.58
C GLN A 102 2.85 0.10 -15.08
N HIS A 103 3.75 0.98 -15.52
CA HIS A 103 4.20 1.00 -16.92
C HIS A 103 5.13 -0.18 -17.18
N ASP A 104 6.30 -0.13 -16.55
CA ASP A 104 7.37 -1.10 -16.63
C ASP A 104 7.93 -1.29 -15.21
N VAL A 105 8.02 -2.54 -14.77
CA VAL A 105 8.40 -2.88 -13.39
C VAL A 105 9.87 -2.55 -13.13
N GLU A 106 10.76 -2.74 -14.11
CA GLU A 106 12.19 -2.45 -13.99
C GLU A 106 12.42 -0.93 -13.94
N GLN A 107 11.77 -0.18 -14.85
CA GLN A 107 11.84 1.28 -14.84
C GLN A 107 11.28 1.87 -13.53
N THR A 108 10.20 1.28 -13.01
CA THR A 108 9.61 1.69 -11.73
C THR A 108 10.56 1.39 -10.57
N ALA A 109 11.18 0.20 -10.55
CA ALA A 109 12.15 -0.18 -9.54
C ALA A 109 13.38 0.76 -9.54
N ASP A 110 13.89 1.12 -10.71
CA ASP A 110 15.01 2.06 -10.85
C ASP A 110 14.66 3.46 -10.35
N ALA A 111 13.46 3.96 -10.68
CA ALA A 111 12.98 5.24 -10.18
C ALA A 111 12.83 5.23 -8.64
N LEU A 112 12.24 4.17 -8.08
CA LEU A 112 12.08 4.00 -6.64
C LEU A 112 13.43 3.80 -5.92
N ARG A 113 14.42 3.17 -6.55
CA ARG A 113 15.77 3.06 -5.97
C ARG A 113 16.42 4.43 -5.79
N LYS A 114 16.24 5.34 -6.77
CA LYS A 114 16.69 6.74 -6.66
C LYS A 114 15.95 7.46 -5.52
N VAL A 115 14.63 7.28 -5.43
CA VAL A 115 13.82 7.84 -4.33
C VAL A 115 14.33 7.35 -2.97
N ALA A 116 14.54 6.05 -2.80
CA ALA A 116 15.04 5.47 -1.56
C ALA A 116 16.41 6.05 -1.14
N ALA A 117 17.34 6.15 -2.11
CA ALA A 117 18.67 6.69 -1.87
C ALA A 117 18.66 8.18 -1.52
N GLU A 118 17.89 8.99 -2.26
CA GLU A 118 17.85 10.44 -2.08
C GLU A 118 17.06 10.85 -0.81
N ALA A 119 15.92 10.21 -0.56
CA ALA A 119 15.08 10.48 0.62
C ALA A 119 15.54 9.76 1.89
N LYS A 120 16.53 8.85 1.79
CA LYS A 120 17.07 8.05 2.90
C LYS A 120 16.00 7.25 3.64
N ILE A 121 15.17 6.55 2.86
CA ILE A 121 14.16 5.61 3.38
C ILE A 121 14.37 4.23 2.75
N HIS A 122 13.87 3.20 3.42
CA HIS A 122 13.84 1.86 2.90
C HIS A 122 12.59 1.66 2.04
N ILE A 123 12.76 1.20 0.79
CA ILE A 123 11.64 0.85 -0.08
C ILE A 123 11.68 -0.64 -0.38
N VAL A 124 10.56 -1.32 -0.15
CA VAL A 124 10.32 -2.71 -0.53
C VAL A 124 9.35 -2.70 -1.70
N LEU A 125 9.70 -3.38 -2.79
CA LEU A 125 8.85 -3.46 -3.97
C LEU A 125 8.03 -4.75 -3.99
N GLY A 126 6.73 -4.63 -4.23
CA GLY A 126 5.83 -5.76 -4.50
C GLY A 126 5.83 -6.14 -5.97
N ILE A 127 5.61 -7.43 -6.25
CA ILE A 127 5.43 -7.94 -7.60
C ILE A 127 4.15 -8.76 -7.74
N ALA A 128 3.54 -8.72 -8.92
CA ALA A 128 2.34 -9.49 -9.24
C ALA A 128 2.56 -10.39 -10.47
N PRO A 129 1.84 -11.53 -10.55
CA PRO A 129 1.83 -12.38 -11.73
C PRO A 129 1.54 -11.60 -13.04
N PRO A 130 2.17 -11.96 -14.17
CA PRO A 130 1.88 -11.38 -15.48
C PRO A 130 0.49 -11.74 -15.99
N GLU A 131 -0.34 -10.73 -16.29
CA GLU A 131 -1.75 -10.91 -16.71
C GLU A 131 -1.88 -11.77 -17.99
N ASP A 132 -0.95 -11.65 -18.96
CA ASP A 132 -1.03 -12.31 -20.27
C ASP A 132 -0.29 -13.66 -20.38
N ALA A 133 0.14 -14.23 -19.25
CA ALA A 133 0.87 -15.50 -19.23
C ALA A 133 0.00 -16.67 -18.74
N ASN A 134 0.35 -17.90 -19.14
CA ASN A 134 -0.25 -19.09 -18.54
C ASN A 134 0.21 -19.27 -17.07
N PHE A 135 -0.51 -20.11 -16.33
CA PHE A 135 -0.30 -20.30 -14.89
C PHE A 135 1.16 -20.68 -14.54
N GLU A 136 1.75 -21.62 -15.26
CA GLU A 136 3.11 -22.10 -14.98
C GLU A 136 4.15 -20.99 -15.19
N VAL A 137 4.01 -20.22 -16.27
CA VAL A 137 4.88 -19.07 -16.55
C VAL A 137 4.66 -17.97 -15.52
N GLN A 138 3.42 -17.68 -15.14
CA GLN A 138 3.10 -16.71 -14.10
C GLN A 138 3.83 -17.01 -12.79
N VAL A 139 3.70 -18.26 -12.30
CA VAL A 139 4.35 -18.72 -11.07
C VAL A 139 5.87 -18.65 -11.19
N ALA A 140 6.43 -19.19 -12.28
CA ALA A 140 7.86 -19.24 -12.49
C ALA A 140 8.50 -17.84 -12.55
N THR A 141 7.85 -16.89 -13.22
CA THR A 141 8.32 -15.50 -13.29
C THR A 141 8.40 -14.87 -11.91
N VAL A 142 7.32 -14.95 -11.11
CA VAL A 142 7.29 -14.37 -9.76
C VAL A 142 8.34 -15.00 -8.85
N VAL A 143 8.42 -16.34 -8.83
CA VAL A 143 9.41 -17.07 -8.01
C VAL A 143 10.84 -16.72 -8.43
N SER A 144 11.11 -16.62 -9.73
CA SER A 144 12.43 -16.25 -10.24
C SER A 144 12.82 -14.82 -9.83
N GLN A 145 11.90 -13.87 -9.89
CA GLN A 145 12.14 -12.48 -9.50
C GLN A 145 12.36 -12.33 -7.99
N LEU A 146 11.64 -13.10 -7.17
CA LEU A 146 11.90 -13.13 -5.72
C LEU A 146 13.26 -13.77 -5.39
N ALA A 147 13.65 -14.80 -6.14
CA ALA A 147 14.92 -15.50 -5.93
C ALA A 147 16.14 -14.69 -6.37
N SER A 148 16.02 -13.79 -7.36
CA SER A 148 17.14 -12.97 -7.83
C SER A 148 17.71 -12.05 -6.74
N GLY A 149 16.91 -11.68 -5.73
CA GLY A 149 17.35 -10.88 -4.58
C GLY A 149 18.36 -11.55 -3.65
N ILE A 150 18.49 -12.88 -3.72
CA ILE A 150 19.34 -13.65 -2.79
C ILE A 150 20.77 -13.83 -3.36
N ARG A 151 21.01 -13.44 -4.62
CA ARG A 151 22.35 -13.56 -5.24
C ARG A 151 23.17 -12.31 -4.89
N THR A 152 24.05 -12.49 -3.90
CA THR A 152 24.95 -11.50 -3.28
C THR A 152 26.07 -10.96 -4.17
N ASP A 153 25.87 -10.90 -5.49
CA ASP A 153 26.86 -10.25 -6.35
C ASP A 153 26.69 -8.74 -6.17
N ALA A 154 27.60 -8.16 -5.39
CA ALA A 154 27.68 -6.74 -5.05
C ALA A 154 27.78 -5.80 -6.28
N ASP A 155 27.88 -6.37 -7.48
CA ASP A 155 27.96 -5.71 -8.78
C ASP A 155 26.65 -5.79 -9.60
N ALA A 156 25.56 -6.30 -9.04
CA ALA A 156 24.24 -6.32 -9.71
C ALA A 156 23.58 -4.93 -9.71
N GLU A 157 24.28 -3.92 -10.26
CA GLU A 157 23.65 -2.67 -10.66
C GLU A 157 22.52 -2.98 -11.65
N GLY A 158 21.26 -2.77 -11.22
CA GLY A 158 20.08 -2.91 -12.09
C GLY A 158 19.23 -4.16 -11.92
N GLY A 159 19.43 -4.98 -10.89
CA GLY A 159 18.54 -6.12 -10.59
C GLY A 159 17.19 -5.72 -9.98
N LEU A 160 16.11 -6.39 -10.38
CA LEU A 160 14.81 -6.32 -9.71
C LEU A 160 14.78 -7.24 -8.49
N PHE A 161 14.60 -6.65 -7.31
CA PHE A 161 14.61 -7.36 -6.03
C PHE A 161 13.31 -7.09 -5.25
N PRO A 162 12.20 -7.75 -5.64
CA PRO A 162 10.95 -7.60 -4.93
C PRO A 162 11.03 -8.31 -3.58
N GLY A 163 10.37 -7.74 -2.56
CA GLY A 163 10.33 -8.31 -1.21
C GLY A 163 9.03 -9.04 -0.87
N PHE A 164 7.99 -8.90 -1.69
CA PHE A 164 6.70 -9.57 -1.48
C PHE A 164 5.93 -9.73 -2.80
N ILE A 165 4.90 -10.56 -2.75
CA ILE A 165 3.92 -10.76 -3.83
C ILE A 165 2.72 -9.87 -3.53
N GLY A 166 2.39 -8.93 -4.42
CA GLY A 166 1.29 -8.01 -4.23
C GLY A 166 1.40 -6.75 -5.09
N GLU A 167 0.35 -5.93 -5.17
CA GLU A 167 -0.99 -6.11 -4.59
C GLU A 167 -1.89 -7.00 -5.47
N ILE A 168 -2.52 -8.02 -4.88
CA ILE A 168 -3.44 -8.92 -5.60
C ILE A 168 -4.88 -8.69 -5.12
N ASP A 169 -5.79 -8.42 -6.06
CA ASP A 169 -7.22 -8.40 -5.78
C ASP A 169 -7.73 -9.83 -5.59
N ALA A 170 -8.27 -10.13 -4.41
CA ALA A 170 -8.77 -11.45 -4.06
C ALA A 170 -9.95 -11.89 -4.95
N ALA A 171 -10.64 -10.95 -5.60
CA ALA A 171 -11.67 -11.26 -6.58
C ALA A 171 -11.12 -11.72 -7.94
N ASP A 172 -9.84 -11.45 -8.25
CA ASP A 172 -9.17 -11.95 -9.45
C ASP A 172 -8.60 -13.36 -9.18
N LEU A 173 -9.46 -14.37 -9.34
CA LEU A 173 -9.14 -15.76 -9.04
C LEU A 173 -7.96 -16.31 -9.87
N GLN A 174 -7.75 -15.81 -11.10
CA GLN A 174 -6.64 -16.26 -11.93
C GLN A 174 -5.31 -15.78 -11.36
N SER A 175 -5.18 -14.47 -11.11
CA SER A 175 -3.99 -13.89 -10.51
C SER A 175 -3.76 -14.42 -9.09
N LEU A 176 -4.83 -14.57 -8.30
CA LEU A 176 -4.78 -15.13 -6.95
C LEU A 176 -4.21 -16.54 -6.95
N ARG A 177 -4.66 -17.42 -7.85
CA ARG A 177 -4.17 -18.80 -7.93
C ARG A 177 -2.66 -18.85 -8.17
N ALA A 178 -2.15 -18.07 -9.12
CA ALA A 178 -0.72 -18.00 -9.39
C ALA A 178 0.05 -17.37 -8.23
N ALA A 179 -0.48 -16.31 -7.61
CA ALA A 179 0.13 -15.67 -6.47
C ALA A 179 0.23 -16.60 -5.25
N VAL A 180 -0.81 -17.37 -4.94
CA VAL A 180 -0.80 -18.36 -3.83
C VAL A 180 0.23 -19.46 -4.10
N GLU A 181 0.32 -19.96 -5.32
CA GLU A 181 1.32 -20.99 -5.64
C GLU A 181 2.75 -20.43 -5.56
N ALA A 182 2.99 -19.23 -6.12
CA ALA A 182 4.28 -18.56 -6.01
C ALA A 182 4.66 -18.27 -4.55
N HIS A 183 3.70 -17.86 -3.72
CA HIS A 183 3.84 -17.67 -2.28
C HIS A 183 4.23 -18.98 -1.59
N ARG A 184 3.57 -20.09 -1.91
CA ARG A 184 3.87 -21.41 -1.34
C ARG A 184 5.29 -21.87 -1.69
N VAL A 185 5.71 -21.66 -2.94
CA VAL A 185 7.04 -22.08 -3.43
C VAL A 185 8.15 -21.19 -2.86
N SER A 186 7.99 -19.87 -2.93
CA SER A 186 9.01 -18.90 -2.52
C SER A 186 9.02 -18.59 -1.02
N GLN A 187 7.92 -18.88 -0.32
CA GLN A 187 7.64 -18.44 1.04
C GLN A 187 7.56 -16.91 1.20
N ALA A 188 7.58 -16.13 0.12
CA ALA A 188 7.53 -14.66 0.19
C ALA A 188 6.19 -14.17 0.78
N PRO A 189 6.14 -13.03 1.49
CA PRO A 189 4.88 -12.45 1.94
C PRO A 189 3.90 -12.22 0.79
N LEU A 190 2.60 -12.37 1.07
CA LEU A 190 1.51 -12.18 0.10
C LEU A 190 0.57 -11.07 0.58
N LEU A 191 0.43 -10.01 -0.22
CA LEU A 191 -0.45 -8.87 0.06
C LEU A 191 -1.71 -8.94 -0.81
N LEU A 192 -2.86 -8.94 -0.15
CA LEU A 192 -4.19 -9.12 -0.72
C LEU A 192 -5.10 -7.93 -0.40
N VAL A 193 -5.99 -7.62 -1.32
CA VAL A 193 -7.03 -6.59 -1.19
C VAL A 193 -8.35 -7.09 -1.74
N GLY A 194 -9.44 -6.36 -1.45
CA GLY A 194 -10.74 -6.63 -2.06
C GLY A 194 -11.56 -7.67 -1.31
N GLU A 195 -12.65 -8.10 -1.95
CA GLU A 195 -13.61 -9.05 -1.37
C GLU A 195 -13.07 -10.48 -1.45
N ILE A 196 -13.19 -11.24 -0.34
CA ILE A 196 -12.70 -12.61 -0.29
C ILE A 196 -13.88 -13.57 -0.47
N SER A 197 -14.17 -13.90 -1.73
CA SER A 197 -15.24 -14.84 -2.08
C SER A 197 -14.95 -16.27 -1.56
N HIS A 198 -15.96 -17.13 -1.55
CA HIS A 198 -15.79 -18.54 -1.18
C HIS A 198 -14.76 -19.26 -2.08
N ASP A 199 -14.71 -18.92 -3.37
CA ASP A 199 -13.73 -19.51 -4.29
C ASP A 199 -12.31 -18.99 -4.00
N ALA A 200 -12.17 -17.70 -3.66
CA ALA A 200 -10.91 -17.13 -3.22
C ALA A 200 -10.41 -17.81 -1.94
N LEU A 201 -11.31 -18.09 -0.98
CA LEU A 201 -10.98 -18.84 0.23
C LEU A 201 -10.44 -20.24 -0.06
N GLN A 202 -11.06 -20.97 -0.99
CA GLN A 202 -10.58 -22.31 -1.36
C GLN A 202 -9.16 -22.28 -1.91
N LEU A 203 -8.81 -21.24 -2.69
CA LEU A 203 -7.44 -21.03 -3.16
C LEU A 203 -6.50 -20.71 -1.99
N LEU A 204 -6.93 -19.85 -1.07
CA LEU A 204 -6.14 -19.40 0.09
C LEU A 204 -5.90 -20.49 1.14
N GLU A 205 -6.64 -21.60 1.16
CA GLU A 205 -6.32 -22.74 2.03
C GLU A 205 -4.92 -23.33 1.74
N GLY A 206 -4.38 -23.11 0.54
CA GLY A 206 -3.00 -23.48 0.21
C GLY A 206 -1.93 -22.47 0.66
N ALA A 207 -2.33 -21.32 1.21
CA ALA A 207 -1.43 -20.24 1.60
C ALA A 207 -0.88 -20.41 3.03
N ILE A 208 0.23 -19.73 3.31
CA ILE A 208 0.86 -19.66 4.62
C ILE A 208 0.32 -18.42 5.30
N TRP A 209 -0.83 -18.55 5.95
CA TRP A 209 -1.60 -17.45 6.53
C TRP A 209 -0.78 -16.45 7.34
N ARG A 210 0.18 -16.91 8.16
CA ARG A 210 1.12 -16.06 8.92
C ARG A 210 2.07 -15.19 8.09
N ARG A 211 1.97 -15.24 6.77
CA ARG A 211 2.72 -14.44 5.80
C ARG A 211 1.78 -13.75 4.81
N CYS A 212 0.48 -13.80 5.04
CA CYS A 212 -0.53 -13.10 4.27
C CYS A 212 -0.90 -11.80 4.99
N ALA A 213 -0.99 -10.71 4.24
CA ALA A 213 -1.50 -9.43 4.69
C ALA A 213 -2.75 -9.08 3.89
N PHE A 214 -3.86 -8.78 4.57
CA PHE A 214 -5.11 -8.36 3.94
C PHE A 214 -5.39 -6.90 4.26
N PHE A 215 -5.52 -6.08 3.22
CA PHE A 215 -5.82 -4.66 3.37
C PHE A 215 -7.26 -4.33 3.02
N ASP A 216 -7.88 -3.52 3.88
CA ASP A 216 -9.19 -2.92 3.66
C ASP A 216 -10.29 -3.93 3.26
N VAL A 217 -10.31 -5.09 3.90
CA VAL A 217 -11.31 -6.14 3.65
C VAL A 217 -12.73 -5.56 3.80
N PRO A 218 -13.57 -5.61 2.74
CA PRO A 218 -14.93 -5.09 2.80
C PRO A 218 -15.78 -5.83 3.83
N ILE A 219 -16.72 -5.13 4.47
CA ILE A 219 -17.69 -5.74 5.39
C ILE A 219 -18.63 -6.75 4.67
N THR A 220 -18.76 -6.62 3.36
CA THR A 220 -19.52 -7.54 2.50
C THR A 220 -18.75 -8.83 2.18
N SER A 221 -17.45 -8.90 2.52
CA SER A 221 -16.65 -10.09 2.34
C SER A 221 -17.25 -11.26 3.15
N PRO A 222 -17.45 -12.43 2.51
CA PRO A 222 -17.86 -13.65 3.20
C PRO A 222 -16.99 -14.02 4.40
N MET A 223 -15.72 -13.62 4.39
CA MET A 223 -14.81 -13.76 5.53
C MET A 223 -14.59 -12.42 6.22
N SER A 224 -14.82 -12.40 7.52
CA SER A 224 -14.57 -11.26 8.39
C SER A 224 -13.09 -11.08 8.72
N VAL A 225 -12.73 -9.86 9.13
CA VAL A 225 -11.39 -9.53 9.63
C VAL A 225 -10.96 -10.44 10.79
N ALA A 226 -11.87 -10.72 11.73
CA ALA A 226 -11.59 -11.57 12.88
C ALA A 226 -11.28 -13.02 12.47
N GLU A 227 -11.96 -13.56 11.46
CA GLU A 227 -11.69 -14.91 10.94
C GLU A 227 -10.34 -14.98 10.23
N LEU A 228 -9.95 -13.95 9.48
CA LEU A 228 -8.63 -13.85 8.86
C LEU A 228 -7.52 -13.81 9.93
N GLN A 229 -7.70 -13.01 10.98
CA GLN A 229 -6.78 -12.95 12.11
C GLN A 229 -6.69 -14.29 12.85
N ALA A 230 -7.82 -14.97 13.07
CA ALA A 230 -7.85 -16.28 13.72
C ALA A 230 -7.08 -17.35 12.92
N ARG A 231 -6.98 -17.19 11.60
CA ARG A 231 -6.14 -18.02 10.72
C ARG A 231 -4.66 -17.62 10.75
N GLY A 232 -4.32 -16.51 11.40
CA GLY A 232 -2.96 -15.99 11.57
C GLY A 232 -2.55 -14.95 10.54
N ALA A 233 -3.48 -14.43 9.73
CA ALA A 233 -3.16 -13.38 8.77
C ALA A 233 -2.91 -12.03 9.45
N PHE A 234 -2.06 -11.22 8.83
CA PHE A 234 -1.94 -9.81 9.17
C PHE A 234 -3.08 -9.03 8.53
N ILE A 235 -3.60 -8.06 9.26
CA ILE A 235 -4.65 -7.16 8.78
C ILE A 235 -4.07 -5.78 8.65
N GLY A 236 -4.34 -5.14 7.53
CA GLY A 236 -3.90 -3.80 7.21
C GLY A 236 -5.07 -2.87 6.96
N PHE A 237 -4.87 -1.61 7.34
CA PHE A 237 -5.86 -0.56 7.13
C PHE A 237 -5.21 0.66 6.50
N SER A 238 -5.88 1.20 5.48
CA SER A 238 -5.50 2.49 4.90
C SER A 238 -6.11 3.63 5.71
N ALA A 239 -5.33 4.67 5.94
CA ALA A 239 -5.82 5.93 6.49
C ALA A 239 -6.94 6.50 5.61
N PRO A 240 -7.91 7.21 6.21
CA PRO A 240 -8.94 7.89 5.45
C PRO A 240 -8.30 8.92 4.51
N ALA A 241 -8.94 9.20 3.37
CA ALA A 241 -8.44 10.26 2.50
C ALA A 241 -8.63 11.63 3.20
N GLY A 242 -7.54 12.31 3.52
CA GLY A 242 -7.55 13.58 4.27
C GLY A 242 -8.20 14.76 3.53
N ALA A 243 -8.38 14.67 2.22
CA ALA A 243 -9.20 15.61 1.48
C ALA A 243 -10.69 15.21 1.62
N ALA A 244 -11.40 15.88 2.52
CA ALA A 244 -12.81 15.68 2.87
C ALA A 244 -13.87 15.88 1.74
N ASP A 245 -13.47 15.77 0.48
CA ASP A 245 -14.34 15.75 -0.70
C ASP A 245 -14.19 14.42 -1.46
N ILE A 246 -14.05 13.31 -0.72
CA ILE A 246 -13.94 11.98 -1.33
C ILE A 246 -15.15 11.79 -2.25
N SER A 247 -14.88 11.63 -3.53
CA SER A 247 -15.95 11.41 -4.49
C SER A 247 -16.82 10.25 -4.03
N TRP A 248 -18.12 10.50 -3.92
CA TRP A 248 -19.17 9.48 -3.91
C TRP A 248 -19.27 8.72 -5.23
N GLN A 249 -18.42 9.09 -6.20
CA GLN A 249 -18.31 8.40 -7.46
C GLN A 249 -17.75 7.00 -7.22
N GLU A 250 -18.57 6.00 -7.47
CA GLU A 250 -18.09 4.63 -7.64
C GLU A 250 -17.22 4.54 -8.90
N TYR A 251 -16.09 3.85 -8.76
CA TYR A 251 -15.19 3.49 -9.84
C TYR A 251 -14.49 2.17 -9.50
N PRO A 252 -13.98 1.44 -10.51
CA PRO A 252 -13.28 0.18 -10.27
C PRO A 252 -12.13 0.34 -9.28
N TYR A 253 -12.04 -0.60 -8.32
CA TYR A 253 -10.98 -0.63 -7.30
C TYR A 253 -10.97 0.57 -6.35
N ARG A 254 -12.11 1.28 -6.19
CA ARG A 254 -12.24 2.31 -5.16
C ARG A 254 -12.02 1.70 -3.78
N ARG A 255 -11.17 2.34 -2.96
CA ARG A 255 -10.94 1.90 -1.58
C ARG A 255 -12.21 2.14 -0.75
N PRO A 256 -12.50 1.30 0.26
CA PRO A 256 -13.58 1.56 1.20
C PRO A 256 -13.43 2.95 1.82
N LEU A 257 -14.53 3.68 1.93
CA LEU A 257 -14.55 4.92 2.72
C LEU A 257 -14.40 4.56 4.19
N ARG A 258 -13.50 5.25 4.89
CA ARG A 258 -13.32 5.15 6.33
C ARG A 258 -13.28 6.55 6.93
N THR A 259 -13.73 6.67 8.17
CA THR A 259 -13.47 7.85 8.99
C THR A 259 -12.17 7.66 9.78
N GLU A 260 -11.62 8.74 10.36
CA GLU A 260 -10.50 8.62 11.30
C GLU A 260 -10.88 7.75 12.51
N GLN A 261 -12.13 7.84 12.99
CA GLN A 261 -12.63 7.01 14.08
C GLN A 261 -12.62 5.51 13.71
N ASP A 262 -13.06 5.17 12.50
CA ASP A 262 -13.02 3.79 12.01
C ASP A 262 -11.57 3.30 11.85
N PHE A 263 -10.66 4.19 11.45
CA PHE A 263 -9.24 3.88 11.34
C PHE A 263 -8.63 3.60 12.73
N HIS A 264 -8.82 4.47 13.72
CA HIS A 264 -8.31 4.28 15.08
C HIS A 264 -8.83 2.97 15.70
N ALA A 265 -10.13 2.74 15.64
CA ALA A 265 -10.74 1.52 16.17
C ALA A 265 -10.18 0.24 15.52
N ALA A 266 -9.75 0.34 14.26
CA ALA A 266 -9.14 -0.76 13.53
C ALA A 266 -7.65 -0.95 13.85
N THR A 267 -6.91 0.14 14.10
CA THR A 267 -5.47 0.08 14.42
C THR A 267 -5.15 -0.44 15.82
N ASP A 268 -6.09 -0.32 16.77
CA ASP A 268 -5.95 -0.84 18.14
C ASP A 268 -5.79 -2.38 18.18
N LEU A 269 -6.13 -3.07 17.08
CA LEU A 269 -6.12 -4.53 16.94
C LEU A 269 -4.82 -5.11 16.36
N LEU A 270 -3.65 -4.49 16.62
CA LEU A 270 -2.34 -4.90 16.05
C LEU A 270 -2.38 -5.04 14.52
N SER A 271 -2.46 -3.90 13.84
CA SER A 271 -2.66 -3.86 12.39
C SER A 271 -1.52 -3.19 11.64
N LEU A 272 -1.29 -3.64 10.42
CA LEU A 272 -0.44 -2.96 9.44
C LEU A 272 -1.13 -1.66 9.01
N THR A 273 -0.35 -0.66 8.60
CA THR A 273 -0.90 0.64 8.20
C THR A 273 -0.48 1.02 6.79
N SER A 274 -1.31 1.85 6.16
CA SER A 274 -1.07 2.45 4.86
C SER A 274 -1.58 3.88 4.86
N SER A 275 -0.89 4.77 4.15
CA SER A 275 -1.26 6.19 4.01
C SER A 275 -2.55 6.38 3.21
N GLY A 276 -2.97 5.39 2.42
CA GLY A 276 -4.12 5.59 1.55
C GLY A 276 -3.79 6.38 0.27
N LEU A 277 -2.54 6.79 0.04
CA LEU A 277 -2.12 7.63 -1.09
C LEU A 277 -2.29 6.91 -2.43
N ARG A 278 -2.92 7.61 -3.38
CA ARG A 278 -3.22 7.07 -4.71
C ARG A 278 -3.23 8.13 -5.82
N PHE A 279 -3.65 9.35 -5.51
CA PHE A 279 -3.81 10.45 -6.45
C PHE A 279 -2.93 11.64 -6.07
N ARG A 280 -2.65 12.55 -7.02
CA ARG A 280 -1.89 13.76 -6.69
C ARG A 280 -2.55 14.62 -5.62
N THR A 281 -3.88 14.68 -5.60
CA THR A 281 -4.60 15.40 -4.54
C THR A 281 -4.38 14.84 -3.13
N ASP A 282 -3.82 13.64 -3.01
CA ASP A 282 -3.46 13.04 -1.72
C ASP A 282 -2.08 13.52 -1.23
N LEU A 283 -1.24 14.08 -2.10
CA LEU A 283 0.11 14.53 -1.75
C LEU A 283 0.07 15.87 -1.01
N THR A 284 1.05 16.08 -0.12
CA THR A 284 1.22 17.32 0.64
C THR A 284 1.30 18.56 -0.26
N ALA A 285 2.00 18.45 -1.40
CA ALA A 285 2.16 19.52 -2.37
C ALA A 285 0.84 20.03 -3.00
N TYR A 286 -0.21 19.20 -2.98
CA TYR A 286 -1.54 19.54 -3.49
C TYR A 286 -2.57 19.68 -2.35
N GLY A 287 -2.07 19.93 -1.12
CA GLY A 287 -2.85 20.14 0.09
C GLY A 287 -3.55 18.87 0.60
N GLY A 288 -3.05 17.69 0.22
CA GLY A 288 -3.50 16.39 0.70
C GLY A 288 -2.79 15.97 2.00
N PRO A 289 -3.19 14.83 2.58
CA PRO A 289 -2.63 14.28 3.81
C PRO A 289 -1.15 13.87 3.70
N GLY A 290 -0.73 13.42 2.52
CA GLY A 290 0.62 12.91 2.27
C GLY A 290 0.90 11.53 2.84
N LEU A 291 2.13 11.06 2.60
CA LEU A 291 2.58 9.71 2.94
C LEU A 291 2.65 9.46 4.46
N GLY A 292 3.00 10.46 5.27
CA GLY A 292 3.16 10.36 6.72
C GLY A 292 1.83 10.28 7.51
N TYR A 293 0.70 10.56 6.88
CA TYR A 293 -0.56 10.78 7.60
C TYR A 293 -1.05 9.59 8.44
N ALA A 294 -0.88 8.36 7.96
CA ALA A 294 -1.23 7.18 8.75
C ALA A 294 -0.40 7.08 10.05
N VAL A 295 0.89 7.46 9.99
CA VAL A 295 1.79 7.48 11.13
C VAL A 295 1.35 8.54 12.14
N ASP A 296 0.97 9.73 11.65
CA ASP A 296 0.46 10.81 12.47
C ASP A 296 -0.83 10.42 13.19
N LEU A 297 -1.78 9.79 12.48
CA LEU A 297 -3.02 9.30 13.06
C LEU A 297 -2.74 8.26 14.15
N VAL A 298 -1.93 7.24 13.86
CA VAL A 298 -1.59 6.23 14.88
C VAL A 298 -0.99 6.89 16.11
N SER A 299 -0.05 7.82 15.93
CA SER A 299 0.61 8.54 17.03
C SER A 299 -0.38 9.38 17.85
N ALA A 300 -1.32 10.07 17.18
CA ALA A 300 -2.35 10.87 17.83
C ALA A 300 -3.36 10.03 18.63
N GLY A 301 -3.73 8.84 18.12
CA GLY A 301 -4.62 7.90 18.82
C GLY A 301 -4.07 7.47 20.18
N HIS A 302 -2.80 7.05 20.22
CA HIS A 302 -2.12 6.62 21.45
C HIS A 302 -1.98 7.73 22.50
N SER A 303 -1.94 8.99 22.08
CA SER A 303 -1.84 10.13 23.00
C SER A 303 -3.15 10.43 23.75
N ARG A 304 -4.31 10.03 23.22
CA ARG A 304 -5.62 10.30 23.87
C ARG A 304 -5.89 9.42 25.08
N ASP A 305 -5.31 8.22 25.13
CA ASP A 305 -5.38 7.32 26.30
C ASP A 305 -4.51 7.77 27.48
N SER A 306 -3.71 8.83 27.30
CA SER A 306 -2.81 9.38 28.32
C SER A 306 -3.31 10.66 29.00
N LEU A 307 -4.50 11.16 28.64
CA LEU A 307 -5.12 12.26 29.37
C LEU A 307 -5.91 11.68 30.55
N PRO A 308 -5.52 11.94 31.82
CA PRO A 308 -6.37 11.60 32.93
C PRO A 308 -7.69 12.35 32.74
N LEU A 309 -8.78 11.59 32.69
CA LEU A 309 -10.14 12.10 32.85
C LEU A 309 -10.21 12.84 34.19
N VAL A 310 -9.93 14.14 34.17
CA VAL A 310 -10.23 15.04 35.29
C VAL A 310 -11.74 15.19 35.30
N TRP A 311 -12.39 14.29 36.03
CA TRP A 311 -13.76 14.48 36.48
C TRP A 311 -13.78 15.68 37.41
N ASN A 312 -14.28 16.82 36.93
CA ASN A 312 -14.70 17.91 37.80
C ASN A 312 -16.04 17.50 38.43
N GLU A 313 -15.98 16.79 39.56
CA GLU A 313 -17.07 16.79 40.53
C GLU A 313 -16.92 18.01 41.46
N GLU A 314 -17.30 19.19 40.99
CA GLU A 314 -17.70 20.27 41.89
C GLU A 314 -18.97 20.93 41.34
N GLY A 315 -20.10 20.41 41.81
CA GLY A 315 -21.43 20.97 41.63
C GLY A 315 -22.26 20.76 42.89
N GLY A 316 -21.65 21.00 44.06
CA GLY A 316 -22.36 21.17 45.32
C GLY A 316 -22.68 22.65 45.53
N GLY A 317 -23.96 22.99 45.41
CA GLY A 317 -24.53 24.31 45.70
C GLY A 317 -26.05 24.27 45.61
#